data_AF-A0A2W1BJ32-F1
#
_entry.id   AF-A0A2W1BJ32-F1
#
_cell.length_a   1.000
_cell.length_b   1.000
_cell.length_c   1.000
_cell.angle_alpha   90.00
_cell.angle_beta   90.00
_cell.angle_gamma   90.00
#
_symmetry.space_group_name_H-M   'P 1'
#
loop_
_entity.id
_entity.type
_entity.pdbx_description
1 polymer ?
#
loop_
_entity_poly.entity_id
_entity_poly.type
_entity_poly.pdbx_seq_one_letter_code
_entity_poly.pdbx_strand_id
1 'polypeptide(L)'
;MSANVEPSVRQNAAFVSTLVALVAEHVTGAAGAGGAGGADKAALEREKALLEAYAPLLTALLEGQPHLQLAAVYAVQVHAHHHRYPKGMLLRWFMYLYNLEVCEEDAFLRWREDVTDAYPGKGEALFQARCVYIACTGGLFAEGR
;
A
#
# COMPACT_ATOMS: atom_id res chain seq x y z
N MET A 1 -15.71 -14.03 -4.31
CA MET A 1 -14.38 -14.41 -4.84
C MET A 1 -13.89 -15.78 -4.36
N SER A 2 -14.49 -16.38 -3.33
CA SER A 2 -14.11 -17.67 -2.74
C SER A 2 -14.36 -18.91 -3.61
N ALA A 3 -15.16 -18.81 -4.68
CA ALA A 3 -15.50 -19.96 -5.54
C ALA A 3 -14.57 -20.16 -6.75
N ASN A 4 -13.77 -19.14 -7.13
CA ASN A 4 -13.05 -19.16 -8.42
C ASN A 4 -11.53 -19.27 -8.29
N VAL A 5 -10.98 -19.24 -7.06
CA VAL A 5 -9.52 -19.28 -6.83
C VAL A 5 -9.19 -20.34 -5.78
N GLU A 6 -8.35 -21.29 -6.17
CA GLU A 6 -7.84 -22.33 -5.27
C GLU A 6 -7.15 -21.73 -4.04
N PRO A 7 -7.25 -22.35 -2.85
CA PRO A 7 -6.63 -21.86 -1.62
C PRO A 7 -5.11 -21.69 -1.73
N SER A 8 -4.44 -22.57 -2.47
CA SER A 8 -2.98 -22.52 -2.73
C SER A 8 -2.56 -21.27 -3.50
N VAL A 9 -3.38 -20.81 -4.44
CA VAL A 9 -3.13 -19.60 -5.23
C VAL A 9 -3.34 -18.35 -4.38
N ARG A 10 -4.30 -18.37 -3.45
CA ARG A 10 -4.56 -17.26 -2.52
C ARG A 10 -3.39 -16.99 -1.56
N GLN A 11 -2.57 -18.00 -1.27
CA GLN A 11 -1.38 -17.89 -0.43
C GLN A 11 -0.12 -17.52 -1.23
N ASN A 12 -0.23 -17.27 -2.54
CA ASN A 12 0.90 -16.88 -3.36
C ASN A 12 1.12 -15.36 -3.31
N ALA A 13 2.31 -14.94 -2.86
CA ALA A 13 2.66 -13.52 -2.78
C ALA A 13 2.53 -12.77 -4.13
N ALA A 14 2.84 -13.41 -5.26
CA ALA A 14 2.69 -12.80 -6.58
C ALA A 14 1.21 -12.57 -6.95
N PHE A 15 0.32 -13.50 -6.58
CA PHE A 15 -1.12 -13.31 -6.74
C PHE A 15 -1.62 -12.15 -5.89
N VAL A 16 -1.24 -12.11 -4.60
CA VAL A 16 -1.62 -11.04 -3.68
C VAL A 16 -1.12 -9.69 -4.17
N SER A 17 0.16 -9.57 -4.54
CA SER A 17 0.72 -8.32 -5.06
C SER A 17 0.00 -7.86 -6.33
N THR A 18 -0.35 -8.79 -7.22
CA THR A 18 -1.11 -8.46 -8.45
C THR A 18 -2.51 -7.98 -8.10
N LEU A 19 -3.22 -8.65 -7.19
CA LEU A 19 -4.56 -8.25 -6.78
C LEU A 19 -4.56 -6.87 -6.11
N VAL A 20 -3.63 -6.63 -5.19
CA VAL A 20 -3.49 -5.33 -4.49
C VAL A 20 -3.17 -4.22 -5.50
N ALA A 21 -2.26 -4.47 -6.46
CA ALA A 21 -1.97 -3.50 -7.51
C ALA A 21 -3.19 -3.20 -8.39
N LEU A 22 -3.99 -4.21 -8.75
CA LEU A 22 -5.23 -4.01 -9.52
C LEU A 22 -6.28 -3.21 -8.74
N VAL A 23 -6.43 -3.48 -7.44
CA VAL A 23 -7.33 -2.71 -6.57
C VAL A 23 -6.82 -1.27 -6.49
N ALA A 24 -5.52 -1.05 -6.31
CA ALA A 24 -4.95 0.28 -6.22
C ALA A 24 -5.12 1.09 -7.52
N GLU A 25 -4.88 0.46 -8.67
CA GLU A 25 -5.12 1.05 -9.99
C GLU A 25 -6.60 1.41 -10.18
N HIS A 26 -7.50 0.49 -9.88
CA HIS A 26 -8.94 0.72 -10.01
C HIS A 26 -9.42 1.87 -9.11
N VAL A 27 -9.01 1.86 -7.84
CA VAL A 27 -9.41 2.87 -6.84
C VAL A 27 -8.86 4.24 -7.21
N THR A 28 -7.57 4.35 -7.53
CA THR A 28 -6.93 5.62 -7.94
C THR A 28 -7.54 6.16 -9.24
N GLY A 29 -7.81 5.27 -10.22
CA GLY A 29 -8.46 5.64 -11.49
C GLY A 29 -9.90 6.10 -11.32
N ALA A 30 -10.73 5.33 -10.61
CA ALA A 30 -12.15 5.64 -10.36
C ALA A 30 -12.32 6.91 -9.50
N ALA A 31 -11.40 7.18 -8.58
CA ALA A 31 -11.37 8.41 -7.81
C ALA A 31 -10.88 9.62 -8.62
N GLY A 32 -10.17 9.41 -9.73
CA GLY A 32 -9.46 10.47 -10.45
C GLY A 32 -8.27 11.03 -9.66
N ALA A 33 -7.67 10.23 -8.78
CA ALA A 33 -6.60 10.66 -7.86
C ALA A 33 -5.17 10.48 -8.42
N GLY A 34 -5.03 9.90 -9.61
CA GLY A 34 -3.73 9.58 -10.24
C GLY A 34 -3.13 10.68 -11.13
N GLY A 35 -3.81 11.82 -11.29
CA GLY A 35 -3.39 12.88 -12.20
C GLY A 35 -2.11 13.61 -11.78
N ALA A 36 -1.29 14.02 -12.75
CA ALA A 36 -0.03 14.76 -12.53
C ALA A 36 -0.21 16.11 -11.81
N GLY A 37 -1.42 16.67 -11.82
CA GLY A 37 -1.77 17.90 -11.06
C GLY A 37 -2.02 17.67 -9.56
N GLY A 38 -1.89 16.43 -9.09
CA GLY A 38 -2.31 16.04 -7.74
C GLY A 38 -3.82 15.81 -7.66
N ALA A 39 -4.22 15.06 -6.63
CA ALA A 39 -5.63 14.78 -6.35
C ALA A 39 -6.26 15.93 -5.55
N ASP A 40 -7.40 16.44 -6.00
CA ASP A 40 -8.19 17.38 -5.21
C ASP A 40 -8.85 16.66 -4.00
N LYS A 41 -9.36 17.44 -3.05
CA LYS A 41 -9.97 16.90 -1.84
C LYS A 41 -11.12 15.93 -2.15
N ALA A 42 -11.93 16.20 -3.16
CA ALA A 42 -13.07 15.36 -3.52
C ALA A 42 -12.63 14.03 -4.15
N ALA A 43 -11.52 14.01 -4.89
CA ALA A 43 -10.88 12.81 -5.40
C ALA A 43 -10.31 11.98 -4.24
N LEU A 44 -9.66 12.61 -3.26
CA LEU A 44 -9.12 11.91 -2.09
C LEU A 44 -10.21 11.26 -1.22
N GLU A 45 -11.33 11.94 -0.98
CA GLU A 45 -12.45 11.36 -0.23
C GLU A 45 -13.08 10.18 -0.99
N ARG A 46 -13.19 10.27 -2.33
CA ARG A 46 -13.64 9.15 -3.17
C ARG A 46 -12.66 7.98 -3.15
N GLU A 47 -11.36 8.25 -3.22
CA GLU A 47 -10.31 7.22 -3.14
C GLU A 47 -10.41 6.45 -1.82
N LYS A 48 -10.56 7.17 -0.71
CA LYS A 48 -10.75 6.60 0.62
C LYS A 48 -12.02 5.74 0.71
N ALA A 49 -13.16 6.27 0.26
CA ALA A 49 -14.44 5.55 0.34
C ALA A 49 -14.45 4.27 -0.50
N LEU A 50 -13.82 4.29 -1.68
CA LEU A 50 -13.67 3.10 -2.51
C LEU A 50 -12.78 2.06 -1.81
N LEU A 51 -11.66 2.49 -1.23
CA LEU A 51 -10.76 1.57 -0.53
C LEU A 51 -11.40 0.99 0.74
N GLU A 52 -12.19 1.75 1.48
CA GLU A 52 -13.01 1.25 2.60
C GLU A 52 -13.95 0.13 2.16
N ALA A 53 -14.53 0.21 0.96
CA ALA A 53 -15.37 -0.85 0.41
C ALA A 53 -14.58 -2.12 0.05
N TYR A 54 -13.31 -2.00 -0.32
CA TYR A 54 -12.41 -3.13 -0.60
C TYR A 54 -11.68 -3.67 0.64
N ALA A 55 -11.61 -2.90 1.73
CA ALA A 55 -10.85 -3.26 2.93
C ALA A 55 -11.23 -4.64 3.49
N PRO A 56 -12.51 -5.03 3.66
CA PRO A 56 -12.85 -6.36 4.17
C PRO A 56 -12.32 -7.50 3.31
N LEU A 57 -12.22 -7.28 1.99
CA LEU A 57 -11.68 -8.26 1.06
C LEU A 57 -10.16 -8.40 1.20
N LEU A 58 -9.47 -7.27 1.33
CA LEU A 58 -8.02 -7.24 1.50
C LEU A 58 -7.64 -7.83 2.86
N THR A 59 -8.31 -7.43 3.94
CA THR A 59 -8.09 -7.99 5.28
C THR A 59 -8.30 -9.49 5.27
N ALA A 60 -9.40 -10.01 4.71
CA ALA A 60 -9.65 -11.46 4.65
C ALA A 60 -8.58 -12.26 3.88
N LEU A 61 -7.81 -11.62 2.99
CA LEU A 61 -6.72 -12.24 2.25
C LEU A 61 -5.37 -12.19 2.99
N LEU A 62 -5.17 -11.15 3.80
CA LEU A 62 -3.88 -10.79 4.38
C LEU A 62 -3.79 -11.07 5.90
N GLU A 63 -4.93 -11.20 6.57
CA GLU A 63 -5.02 -11.40 8.02
C GLU A 63 -4.23 -12.63 8.47
N GLY A 64 -3.38 -12.45 9.48
CA GLY A 64 -2.53 -13.51 10.02
C GLY A 64 -1.43 -14.00 9.07
N GLN A 65 -1.16 -13.32 7.95
CA GLN A 65 -0.15 -13.69 6.97
C GLN A 65 0.87 -12.56 6.74
N PRO A 66 1.88 -12.39 7.61
CA PRO A 66 2.83 -11.27 7.54
C PRO A 66 3.59 -11.15 6.20
N HIS A 67 3.87 -12.28 5.57
CA HIS A 67 4.54 -12.30 4.27
C HIS A 67 3.65 -11.78 3.13
N LEU A 68 2.33 -11.99 3.21
CA LEU A 68 1.37 -11.46 2.24
C LEU A 68 1.11 -9.97 2.48
N GLN A 69 1.05 -9.54 3.75
CA GLN A 69 0.97 -8.12 4.10
C GLN A 69 2.19 -7.36 3.55
N LEU A 70 3.40 -7.91 3.72
CA LEU A 70 4.62 -7.34 3.12
C LEU A 70 4.51 -7.26 1.58
N ALA A 71 4.00 -8.31 0.93
CA ALA A 71 3.77 -8.33 -0.51
C ALA A 71 2.75 -7.26 -0.96
N ALA A 72 1.75 -6.95 -0.13
CA ALA A 72 0.79 -5.88 -0.37
C ALA A 72 1.43 -4.49 -0.24
N VAL A 73 2.29 -4.27 0.76
CA VAL A 73 3.06 -3.02 0.91
C VAL A 73 3.97 -2.79 -0.32
N TYR A 74 4.64 -3.84 -0.80
CA TYR A 74 5.42 -3.76 -2.05
C TYR A 74 4.55 -3.46 -3.28
N ALA A 75 3.35 -4.03 -3.38
CA ALA A 75 2.44 -3.73 -4.48
C ALA A 75 2.04 -2.25 -4.51
N VAL A 76 1.78 -1.65 -3.34
CA VAL A 76 1.52 -0.20 -3.23
C VAL A 76 2.74 0.64 -3.61
N GLN A 77 3.95 0.23 -3.21
CA GLN A 77 5.19 0.89 -3.67
C GLN A 77 5.27 0.91 -5.19
N VAL A 78 5.03 -0.24 -5.83
CA VAL A 78 5.08 -0.39 -7.28
C VAL A 78 3.98 0.45 -7.95
N HIS A 79 2.77 0.48 -7.39
CA HIS A 79 1.67 1.35 -7.84
C HIS A 79 2.08 2.84 -7.84
N ALA A 80 2.67 3.30 -6.75
CA ALA A 80 3.17 4.68 -6.65
C ALA A 80 4.31 4.94 -7.65
N HIS A 81 5.22 3.97 -7.86
CA HIS A 81 6.27 4.06 -8.87
C HIS A 81 5.70 4.18 -10.30
N HIS A 82 4.66 3.42 -10.64
CA HIS A 82 3.96 3.53 -11.92
C HIS A 82 3.39 4.94 -12.15
N HIS A 83 2.91 5.57 -11.09
CA HIS A 83 2.41 6.95 -11.10
C HIS A 83 3.51 8.02 -10.97
N ARG A 84 4.81 7.63 -10.99
CA ARG A 84 5.97 8.53 -10.80
C ARG A 84 5.98 9.24 -9.44
N TYR A 85 5.49 8.55 -8.42
CA TYR A 85 5.38 9.01 -7.04
C TYR A 85 4.82 10.44 -6.87
N PRO A 86 3.54 10.66 -7.22
CA PRO A 86 2.88 11.94 -6.96
C PRO A 86 2.98 12.29 -5.48
N LYS A 87 3.16 13.58 -5.17
CA LYS A 87 3.41 14.04 -3.80
C LYS A 87 2.32 13.52 -2.85
N GLY A 88 2.74 12.73 -1.85
CA GLY A 88 1.87 12.20 -0.81
C GLY A 88 1.05 10.97 -1.20
N MET A 89 1.13 10.47 -2.43
CA MET A 89 0.37 9.27 -2.84
C MET A 89 0.82 8.02 -2.07
N LEU A 90 2.13 7.73 -2.06
CA LEU A 90 2.66 6.55 -1.38
C LEU A 90 2.30 6.53 0.11
N LEU A 91 2.54 7.66 0.79
CA LEU A 91 2.22 7.78 2.21
C LEU A 91 0.73 7.64 2.48
N ARG A 92 -0.12 8.29 1.66
CA ARG A 92 -1.57 8.21 1.79
C ARG A 92 -2.05 6.76 1.67
N TRP A 93 -1.52 6.01 0.71
CA TRP A 93 -1.83 4.58 0.56
C TRP A 93 -1.33 3.74 1.74
N PHE A 94 -0.13 4.01 2.27
CA PHE A 94 0.36 3.34 3.47
C PHE A 94 -0.54 3.63 4.69
N MET A 95 -0.96 4.88 4.87
CA MET A 95 -1.90 5.27 5.91
C MET A 95 -3.26 4.58 5.76
N TYR A 96 -3.75 4.38 4.53
CA TYR A 96 -4.97 3.63 4.33
C TYR A 96 -4.82 2.17 4.74
N LEU A 97 -3.76 1.48 4.30
CA LEU A 97 -3.51 0.09 4.68
C LEU A 97 -3.37 -0.09 6.19
N TYR A 98 -2.75 0.88 6.87
CA TYR A 98 -2.60 0.87 8.33
C TYR A 98 -3.93 1.19 9.05
N ASN A 99 -4.58 2.31 8.73
CA ASN A 99 -5.79 2.77 9.43
C ASN A 99 -7.01 1.86 9.22
N LEU A 100 -7.06 1.16 8.08
CA LEU A 100 -8.12 0.19 7.78
C LEU A 100 -7.76 -1.23 8.27
N GLU A 101 -6.67 -1.37 9.03
CA GLU A 101 -6.21 -2.63 9.61
C GLU A 101 -6.02 -3.74 8.55
N VAL A 102 -5.59 -3.34 7.34
CA VAL A 102 -5.31 -4.26 6.24
C VAL A 102 -3.90 -4.85 6.37
N CYS A 103 -2.96 -4.04 6.87
CA CYS A 103 -1.59 -4.46 7.16
C CYS A 103 -1.18 -4.00 8.56
N GLU A 104 -0.50 -4.88 9.28
CA GLU A 104 0.03 -4.60 10.61
C GLU A 104 1.33 -3.77 10.52
N GLU A 105 1.70 -3.14 11.63
CA GLU A 105 2.92 -2.32 11.73
C GLU A 105 4.18 -3.08 11.31
N ASP A 106 4.28 -4.36 11.67
CA ASP A 106 5.42 -5.23 11.34
C ASP A 106 5.67 -5.34 9.83
N ALA A 107 4.61 -5.32 9.00
CA ALA A 107 4.75 -5.36 7.55
C ALA A 107 5.47 -4.12 7.00
N PHE A 108 5.19 -2.94 7.56
CA PHE A 108 5.83 -1.68 7.17
C PHE A 108 7.28 -1.59 7.67
N LEU A 109 7.54 -2.07 8.89
CA LEU A 109 8.88 -2.21 9.44
C LEU A 109 9.75 -3.10 8.56
N ARG A 110 9.27 -4.31 8.28
CA ARG A 110 9.98 -5.27 7.43
C ARG A 110 10.20 -4.71 6.03
N TRP A 111 9.20 -4.06 5.44
CA TRP A 111 9.37 -3.39 4.14
C TRP A 111 10.51 -2.35 4.16
N ARG A 112 10.61 -1.57 5.23
CA ARG A 112 11.63 -0.52 5.41
C ARG A 112 13.04 -1.10 5.58
N GLU A 113 13.17 -2.16 6.38
CA GLU A 113 14.45 -2.79 6.72
C GLU A 113 14.97 -3.74 5.64
N ASP A 114 14.05 -4.37 4.90
CA ASP A 114 14.39 -5.31 3.85
C ASP A 114 15.26 -4.63 2.77
N VAL A 115 16.27 -5.33 2.28
CA VAL A 115 17.14 -4.83 1.21
C VAL A 115 17.01 -5.79 0.05
N THR A 116 16.10 -5.44 -0.86
CA THR A 116 15.79 -6.24 -2.04
C THR A 116 15.66 -5.34 -3.26
N ASP A 117 16.17 -5.84 -4.39
CA ASP A 117 16.06 -5.28 -5.74
C ASP A 117 14.94 -5.93 -6.56
N ALA A 118 14.17 -6.85 -5.96
CA ALA A 118 13.07 -7.55 -6.62
C ALA A 118 11.93 -6.63 -7.07
N TYR A 119 11.79 -5.45 -6.47
CA TYR A 119 10.73 -4.48 -6.77
C TYR A 119 11.30 -3.11 -7.12
N PRO A 120 10.85 -2.48 -8.22
CA PRO A 120 11.35 -1.18 -8.63
C PRO A 120 10.94 -0.06 -7.65
N GLY A 121 11.73 1.03 -7.62
CA GLY A 121 11.37 2.26 -6.93
C GLY A 121 11.61 2.27 -5.40
N LYS A 122 12.16 1.21 -4.80
CA LYS A 122 12.39 1.14 -3.34
C LYS A 122 13.19 2.32 -2.79
N GLY A 123 14.25 2.75 -3.48
CA GLY A 123 15.06 3.89 -3.07
C GLY A 123 14.29 5.22 -3.02
N GLU A 124 13.49 5.51 -4.05
CA GLU A 124 12.64 6.69 -4.14
C GLU A 124 11.50 6.65 -3.11
N ALA A 125 10.89 5.48 -2.93
CA ALA A 125 9.85 5.25 -1.93
C ALA A 125 10.36 5.51 -0.51
N LEU A 126 11.55 5.00 -0.17
CA LEU A 126 12.18 5.27 1.12
C LEU A 126 12.55 6.75 1.28
N PHE A 127 12.93 7.45 0.20
CA PHE A 127 13.17 8.90 0.25
C PHE A 127 11.88 9.68 0.55
N GLN A 128 10.77 9.36 -0.13
CA GLN A 128 9.48 9.98 0.16
C GLN A 128 8.95 9.65 1.56
N ALA A 129 9.11 8.40 2.01
CA ALA A 129 8.73 7.99 3.37
C ALA A 129 9.55 8.72 4.43
N ARG A 130 10.88 8.86 4.24
CA ARG A 130 11.78 9.59 5.16
C ARG A 130 11.45 11.08 5.25
N CYS A 131 11.14 11.73 4.13
CA CYS A 131 10.83 13.16 4.13
C CYS A 131 9.51 13.50 4.85
N VAL A 132 8.60 12.53 5.06
CA VAL A 132 7.33 12.76 5.79
C VAL A 132 7.29 12.08 7.18
N TYR A 133 8.22 11.18 7.47
CA TYR A 133 8.40 10.53 8.78
C TYR A 133 8.61 11.51 9.95
N ILE A 134 9.19 12.69 9.67
CA ILE A 134 9.39 13.76 10.67
C ILE A 134 8.08 14.53 10.96
N ALA A 135 7.10 14.50 10.04
CA ALA A 135 5.92 15.35 10.12
C ALA A 135 4.67 14.65 10.68
N CYS A 136 4.53 13.33 10.52
CA CYS A 136 3.29 12.62 10.89
C CYS A 136 3.39 11.72 12.13
N THR A 137 4.58 11.30 12.54
CA THR A 137 4.76 10.37 13.67
C THR A 137 5.68 10.98 14.71
N GLY A 138 5.12 11.78 15.62
CA GLY A 138 5.73 12.02 16.92
C GLY A 138 5.72 10.76 17.78
N GLY A 139 6.45 9.71 17.39
CA GLY A 139 6.82 8.62 18.30
C GLY A 139 6.43 7.18 17.97
N LEU A 140 6.18 6.78 16.71
CA LEU A 140 6.05 5.34 16.39
C LEU A 140 7.33 4.66 15.86
N PHE A 141 8.36 5.44 15.45
CA PHE A 141 9.62 4.86 14.94
C PHE A 141 10.86 5.66 15.34
N ALA A 142 10.79 6.38 16.45
CA ALA A 142 11.91 7.05 17.06
C ALA A 142 12.41 6.21 18.24
N GLU A 143 13.07 5.08 17.96
CA GLU A 143 14.32 4.69 18.62
C GLU A 143 14.82 3.35 18.08
N GLY A 144 15.98 3.41 17.45
CA GLY A 144 16.68 2.29 16.84
C GLY A 144 18.11 2.62 16.39
N ARG A 145 18.62 3.80 16.73
CA ARG A 145 19.99 4.11 17.18
C ARG A 145 20.22 5.62 17.17
#